data_AF-A0A669CNH2-F1
#
_entry.id   AF-A0A669CNH2-F1
#
_cell.length_a   1.000
_cell.length_b   1.000
_cell.length_c   1.000
_cell.angle_alpha   90.00
_cell.angle_beta   90.00
_cell.angle_gamma   90.00
#
_symmetry.space_group_name_H-M   'P 1'
#
loop_
_entity.id
_entity.type
_entity.pdbx_description
1 polymer ?
#
loop_
_entity_poly.entity_id
_entity_poly.type
_entity_poly.pdbx_seq_one_letter_code
_entity_poly.pdbx_strand_id
1 'polypeptide(L)'
;LGNRIMQVQFVCLLLGLLSAVELCASLDFYQKHVIGNMLEYECATVMQTRQINGRNGGCKKINTFLLDTGVRVRNTCAHGDGTHNVGFNVVVCRRVVISSHPNCSYTGRRHDNRIVPIMCKHGVPVHLHSSKLVKLF
;
A
#
# COMPACT_ATOMS: atom_id res chain seq x y z
N LEU A 1 -31.11 -17.81 28.54
CA LEU A 1 -31.05 -16.45 27.96
C LEU A 1 -29.61 -15.89 27.94
N GLY A 2 -28.87 -15.93 29.05
CA GLY A 2 -27.49 -15.41 29.14
C GLY A 2 -26.47 -16.01 28.15
N ASN A 3 -26.53 -17.31 27.86
CA ASN A 3 -25.58 -17.95 26.93
C ASN A 3 -25.78 -17.49 25.47
N ARG A 4 -27.03 -17.21 25.04
CA ARG A 4 -27.32 -16.65 23.71
C ARG A 4 -26.89 -15.18 23.60
N ILE A 5 -27.06 -14.40 24.66
CA ILE A 5 -26.61 -12.99 24.71
C ILE A 5 -25.07 -12.93 24.63
N MET A 6 -24.38 -13.80 25.37
CA MET A 6 -22.91 -13.89 25.34
C MET A 6 -22.39 -14.32 23.97
N GLN A 7 -23.03 -15.29 23.32
CA GLN A 7 -22.68 -15.70 21.95
C GLN A 7 -22.90 -14.57 20.93
N VAL A 8 -24.01 -13.83 21.02
CA VAL A 8 -24.27 -12.68 20.13
C VAL A 8 -23.22 -11.59 20.34
N GLN A 9 -22.89 -11.25 21.59
CA GLN A 9 -21.83 -10.28 21.88
C GLN A 9 -20.48 -10.73 21.35
N PHE A 10 -20.15 -12.03 21.47
CA PHE A 10 -18.91 -12.59 20.95
C PHE A 10 -18.84 -12.51 19.42
N VAL A 11 -19.94 -12.84 18.71
CA VAL A 11 -20.01 -12.73 17.25
C VAL A 11 -19.88 -11.27 16.80
N CYS A 12 -20.57 -10.33 17.45
CA CYS A 12 -20.46 -8.91 17.13
C CYS A 12 -19.03 -8.37 17.35
N LEU A 13 -18.36 -8.78 18.44
CA LEU A 13 -16.98 -8.41 18.70
C LEU A 13 -16.05 -8.92 17.59
N LEU A 14 -16.20 -10.19 17.19
CA LEU A 14 -15.39 -10.80 16.12
C LEU A 14 -15.59 -10.09 14.77
N LEU A 15 -16.85 -9.78 14.40
CA LEU A 15 -17.17 -9.06 13.18
C LEU A 15 -16.59 -7.63 13.19
N GLY A 16 -16.67 -6.94 14.33
CA GLY A 16 -16.07 -5.62 14.52
C GLY A 16 -14.54 -5.65 14.37
N LEU A 17 -13.87 -6.63 14.96
CA LEU A 17 -12.42 -6.82 14.84
C LEU A 17 -12.00 -7.11 13.40
N LEU A 18 -12.73 -7.97 12.68
CA LEU A 18 -12.47 -8.24 11.25
C LEU A 18 -12.56 -6.97 10.41
N SER A 19 -13.63 -6.21 10.59
CA SER A 19 -13.88 -4.96 9.85
C SER A 19 -12.78 -3.93 10.10
N ALA A 20 -12.33 -3.80 11.35
CA ALA A 20 -11.26 -2.89 11.72
C ALA A 20 -9.91 -3.27 11.09
N VAL A 21 -9.59 -4.57 11.04
CA VAL A 21 -8.35 -5.06 10.41
C VAL A 21 -8.32 -4.74 8.92
N GLU A 22 -9.44 -4.90 8.22
CA GLU A 22 -9.55 -4.59 6.79
C GLU A 22 -9.41 -3.10 6.51
N LEU A 23 -10.06 -2.27 7.32
CA LEU A 23 -9.94 -0.82 7.22
C LEU A 23 -8.49 -0.36 7.46
N CYS A 24 -7.83 -0.92 8.48
CA CYS A 24 -6.42 -0.64 8.77
C CYS A 24 -5.51 -1.06 7.60
N ALA A 25 -5.73 -2.23 7.00
CA ALA A 25 -4.93 -2.70 5.86
C ALA A 25 -5.12 -1.82 4.61
N SER A 26 -6.35 -1.38 4.35
CA SER A 26 -6.66 -0.44 3.26
C SER A 26 -5.99 0.91 3.49
N LEU A 27 -6.14 1.49 4.69
CA LEU A 27 -5.50 2.77 5.03
C LEU A 27 -3.97 2.70 4.91
N ASP A 28 -3.37 1.61 5.39
CA ASP A 28 -1.94 1.33 5.27
C ASP A 28 -1.48 1.29 3.81
N PHE A 29 -2.28 0.67 2.93
CA PHE A 29 -2.03 0.66 1.50
C PHE A 29 -2.01 2.08 0.92
N TYR A 30 -3.04 2.90 1.17
CA TYR A 30 -3.11 4.26 0.64
C TYR A 30 -1.96 5.14 1.14
N GLN A 31 -1.64 5.05 2.43
CA GLN A 31 -0.52 5.77 3.02
C GLN A 31 0.80 5.39 2.34
N LYS A 32 1.04 4.10 2.11
CA LYS A 32 2.30 3.61 1.54
C LYS A 32 2.41 3.78 0.03
N HIS A 33 1.31 3.71 -0.69
CA HIS A 33 1.34 3.47 -2.14
C HIS A 33 0.62 4.48 -2.99
N VAL A 34 -0.20 5.40 -2.46
CA VAL A 34 -0.99 6.31 -3.29
C VAL A 34 -0.60 7.77 -3.03
N ILE A 35 -0.27 8.50 -4.09
CA ILE A 35 0.03 9.92 -4.04
C ILE A 35 -0.40 10.56 -5.37
N GLY A 36 -1.10 11.71 -5.33
CA GLY A 36 -1.61 12.31 -6.56
C GLY A 36 -0.51 12.73 -7.53
N ASN A 37 0.58 13.28 -7.00
CA ASN A 37 1.78 13.61 -7.76
C ASN A 37 3.02 13.55 -6.86
N MET A 38 4.15 13.20 -7.46
CA MET A 38 5.44 13.10 -6.80
C MET A 38 6.54 13.08 -7.85
N LEU A 39 7.66 13.72 -7.54
CA LEU A 39 8.91 13.69 -8.28
C LEU A 39 9.90 12.70 -7.64
N GLU A 40 10.87 12.25 -8.42
CA GLU A 40 11.77 11.16 -8.05
C GLU A 40 12.69 11.52 -6.88
N TYR A 41 13.13 12.79 -6.81
CA TYR A 41 14.00 13.28 -5.73
C TYR A 41 13.26 13.41 -4.38
N GLU A 42 11.93 13.36 -4.37
CA GLU A 42 11.11 13.50 -3.15
C GLU A 42 10.99 12.19 -2.35
N CYS A 43 11.57 11.09 -2.84
CA CYS A 43 11.48 9.78 -2.20
C CYS A 43 11.85 9.79 -0.71
N ALA A 44 12.94 10.43 -0.32
CA ALA A 44 13.35 10.46 1.09
C ALA A 44 12.34 11.21 1.97
N THR A 45 11.96 12.42 1.56
CA THR A 45 11.00 13.26 2.26
C THR A 45 9.64 12.56 2.41
N VAL A 46 9.08 12.06 1.32
CA VAL A 46 7.75 11.40 1.35
C VAL A 46 7.79 10.14 2.22
N MET A 47 8.83 9.31 2.10
CA MET A 47 8.98 8.10 2.92
C MET A 47 9.06 8.43 4.41
N GLN A 48 9.78 9.49 4.77
CA GLN A 48 9.93 9.95 6.15
C GLN A 48 8.63 10.56 6.70
N THR A 49 8.03 11.51 5.98
CA THR A 49 6.78 12.18 6.39
C THR A 49 5.65 11.19 6.59
N ARG A 50 5.57 10.15 5.74
CA ARG A 50 4.56 9.09 5.84
C ARG A 50 4.98 7.90 6.72
N GLN A 51 6.14 7.97 7.37
CA GLN A 51 6.66 6.93 8.27
C GLN A 51 6.69 5.53 7.64
N ILE A 52 7.09 5.44 6.36
CA ILE A 52 7.07 4.19 5.59
C ILE A 52 8.34 3.39 5.90
N ASN A 53 8.25 2.57 6.94
CA ASN A 53 9.36 1.75 7.41
C ASN A 53 9.31 0.31 6.85
N GLY A 54 10.48 -0.33 6.87
CA GLY A 54 10.66 -1.74 6.62
C GLY A 54 10.45 -2.57 7.89
N ARG A 55 10.89 -3.83 7.84
CA ARG A 55 10.84 -4.74 8.99
C ARG A 55 11.62 -4.16 10.16
N ASN A 56 11.10 -4.33 11.37
CA ASN A 56 11.70 -3.86 12.64
C ASN A 56 11.98 -2.34 12.67
N GLY A 57 11.19 -1.54 11.97
CA GLY A 57 11.36 -0.08 11.95
C GLY A 57 12.53 0.44 11.12
N GLY A 58 13.32 -0.44 10.49
CA GLY A 58 14.44 -0.03 9.63
C GLY A 58 13.99 0.60 8.32
N CYS A 59 14.92 1.13 7.52
CA CYS A 59 14.58 1.68 6.21
C CYS A 59 14.02 0.61 5.27
N LYS A 60 12.86 0.88 4.67
CA LYS A 60 12.22 -0.02 3.70
C LYS A 60 13.12 -0.15 2.46
N LYS A 61 13.31 -1.36 1.94
CA LYS A 61 14.24 -1.57 0.80
C LYS A 61 13.72 -0.93 -0.49
N ILE A 62 12.44 -1.12 -0.80
CA ILE A 62 11.78 -0.62 -1.99
C ILE A 62 10.36 -0.18 -1.61
N ASN A 63 9.93 0.96 -2.12
CA ASN A 63 8.54 1.39 -2.12
C ASN A 63 8.13 1.85 -3.51
N THR A 64 6.85 1.71 -3.84
CA THR A 64 6.31 2.20 -5.11
C THR A 64 5.11 3.06 -4.80
N PHE A 65 5.12 4.29 -5.30
CA PHE A 65 4.01 5.22 -5.27
C PHE A 65 3.30 5.20 -6.62
N LEU A 66 2.00 4.93 -6.60
CA LEU A 66 1.07 5.10 -7.69
C LEU A 66 0.74 6.59 -7.79
N LEU A 67 1.05 7.20 -8.93
CA LEU A 67 0.79 8.60 -9.20
C LEU A 67 -0.64 8.78 -9.70
N ASP A 68 -1.59 8.77 -8.77
CA ASP A 68 -3.00 8.87 -9.08
C ASP A 68 -3.87 9.26 -7.88
N THR A 69 -5.16 9.46 -8.14
CA THR A 69 -6.21 9.63 -7.15
C THR A 69 -6.51 8.32 -6.41
N GLY A 70 -6.89 8.44 -5.15
CA GLY A 70 -7.37 7.28 -4.37
C GLY A 70 -8.60 6.62 -5.00
N VAL A 71 -9.44 7.39 -5.70
CA VAL A 71 -10.63 6.87 -6.40
C VAL A 71 -10.25 5.93 -7.54
N ARG A 72 -9.33 6.32 -8.42
CA ARG A 72 -8.87 5.46 -9.52
C ARG A 72 -8.21 4.19 -8.99
N VAL A 73 -7.42 4.30 -7.92
CA VAL A 73 -6.81 3.14 -7.28
C VAL A 73 -7.86 2.22 -6.66
N ARG A 74 -8.85 2.75 -5.95
CA ARG A 74 -9.98 1.97 -5.39
C ARG A 74 -10.72 1.20 -6.47
N ASN A 75 -10.99 1.83 -7.61
CA ASN A 75 -11.74 1.23 -8.71
C ASN A 75 -11.03 0.02 -9.33
N THR A 76 -9.73 -0.16 -9.09
CA THR A 76 -9.01 -1.40 -9.46
C THR A 76 -9.64 -2.64 -8.81
N CYS A 77 -10.23 -2.49 -7.63
CA CYS A 77 -10.85 -3.59 -6.89
C CYS A 77 -12.35 -3.73 -7.14
N ALA A 78 -12.92 -2.98 -8.09
CA ALA A 78 -14.36 -3.04 -8.40
C ALA A 78 -14.79 -4.41 -8.96
N HIS A 79 -13.86 -5.16 -9.57
CA HIS A 79 -14.12 -6.48 -10.13
C HIS A 79 -13.95 -7.63 -9.11
N GLY A 80 -13.83 -7.31 -7.83
CA GLY A 80 -13.75 -8.28 -6.74
C GLY A 80 -12.33 -8.60 -6.28
N ASP A 81 -12.19 -9.69 -5.55
CA ASP A 81 -10.98 -10.05 -4.83
C ASP A 81 -9.93 -10.72 -5.72
N GLY A 82 -8.68 -10.71 -5.25
CA GLY A 82 -7.54 -11.29 -5.98
C GLY A 82 -6.53 -10.25 -6.43
N THR A 83 -5.59 -10.66 -7.28
CA THR A 83 -4.56 -9.76 -7.81
C THR A 83 -4.97 -9.23 -9.18
N HIS A 84 -5.09 -7.92 -9.28
CA HIS A 84 -5.42 -7.22 -10.52
C HIS A 84 -4.20 -6.50 -11.07
N ASN A 85 -3.95 -6.65 -12.37
CA ASN A 85 -2.83 -6.04 -13.06
C ASN A 85 -3.30 -4.79 -13.80
N VAL A 86 -2.91 -3.61 -13.31
CA VAL A 86 -3.41 -2.33 -13.84
C VAL A 86 -2.26 -1.37 -14.14
N GLY A 87 -2.41 -0.58 -15.20
CA GLY A 87 -1.44 0.43 -15.61
C GLY A 87 -1.47 1.68 -14.74
N PHE A 88 -0.33 2.10 -14.22
CA PHE A 88 -0.15 3.36 -13.49
C PHE A 88 1.16 4.05 -13.88
N ASN A 89 1.16 5.38 -13.83
CA ASN A 89 2.42 6.09 -13.66
C ASN A 89 2.89 5.88 -12.22
N VAL A 90 4.17 5.59 -12.03
CA VAL A 90 4.72 5.26 -10.72
C VAL A 90 6.05 5.93 -10.46
N VAL A 91 6.34 6.18 -9.18
CA VAL A 91 7.70 6.45 -8.70
C VAL A 91 8.14 5.29 -7.83
N VAL A 92 9.27 4.69 -8.18
CA VAL A 92 9.90 3.61 -7.41
C VAL A 92 11.03 4.19 -6.58
N CYS A 93 10.86 4.16 -5.26
CA CYS A 93 11.88 4.57 -4.31
C CYS A 93 12.69 3.35 -3.87
N ARG A 94 13.99 3.35 -4.14
CA ARG A 94 14.93 2.30 -3.75
C ARG A 94 15.91 2.84 -2.73
N ARG A 95 16.01 2.16 -1.59
CA ARG A 95 16.95 2.53 -0.52
C ARG A 95 18.38 2.53 -1.05
N VAL A 96 19.15 3.57 -0.72
CA VAL A 96 20.59 3.59 -0.95
C VAL A 96 21.26 2.53 -0.06
N VAL A 97 22.23 1.78 -0.58
CA VAL A 97 22.81 0.60 0.10
C VAL A 97 23.33 0.92 1.50
N ILE A 98 24.03 2.04 1.65
CA ILE A 98 24.67 2.49 2.90
C ILE A 98 23.70 3.15 3.89
N SER A 99 22.42 3.32 3.52
CA SER A 99 21.46 4.05 4.34
C SER A 99 20.86 3.16 5.46
N SER A 100 20.82 3.72 6.66
CA SER A 100 20.26 3.13 7.87
C SER A 100 19.31 4.10 8.58
N HIS A 101 18.39 3.55 9.38
CA HIS A 101 17.49 4.35 10.18
C HIS A 101 18.28 5.09 11.28
N PRO A 102 17.96 6.35 11.63
CA PRO A 102 16.80 7.15 11.19
C PRO A 102 16.98 7.88 9.85
N ASN A 103 18.18 7.89 9.28
CA ASN A 103 18.53 8.68 8.10
C ASN A 103 18.36 7.85 6.81
N CYS A 104 17.11 7.54 6.49
CA CYS A 104 16.77 6.75 5.32
C CYS A 104 16.84 7.56 4.01
N SER A 105 17.83 7.25 3.17
CA SER A 105 18.05 7.85 1.85
C SER A 105 17.59 6.91 0.74
N TYR A 106 17.02 7.50 -0.32
CA TYR A 106 16.40 6.77 -1.42
C TYR A 106 16.78 7.38 -2.77
N THR A 107 16.93 6.52 -3.77
CA THR A 107 16.92 6.90 -5.18
C THR A 107 15.50 6.71 -5.72
N GLY A 108 14.98 7.70 -6.45
CA GLY A 108 13.70 7.59 -7.15
C GLY A 108 13.89 7.31 -8.62
N ARG A 109 12.94 6.60 -9.22
CA ARG A 109 12.81 6.47 -10.68
C ARG A 109 11.34 6.52 -11.07
N ARG A 110 11.00 7.38 -12.02
CA ARG A 110 9.67 7.47 -12.60
C ARG A 110 9.53 6.45 -13.72
N HIS A 111 8.37 5.82 -13.77
CA HIS A 111 7.96 4.97 -14.87
C HIS A 111 6.54 5.31 -15.24
N ASP A 112 6.33 5.68 -16.50
CA ASP A 112 4.99 5.88 -17.01
C ASP A 112 4.41 4.55 -17.51
N ASN A 113 3.09 4.40 -17.42
CA ASN A 113 2.34 3.23 -17.90
C ASN A 113 2.91 1.87 -17.44
N ARG A 114 3.24 1.73 -16.15
CA ARG A 114 3.73 0.48 -15.58
C ARG A 114 2.57 -0.42 -15.17
N ILE A 115 2.59 -1.70 -15.55
CA ILE A 115 1.68 -2.69 -14.97
C ILE A 115 2.10 -2.97 -13.53
N VAL A 116 1.15 -2.77 -12.63
CA VAL A 116 1.30 -3.00 -11.20
C VAL A 116 0.31 -4.08 -10.74
N PRO A 117 0.77 -5.14 -10.06
CA PRO A 117 -0.12 -6.10 -9.41
C PRO A 117 -0.61 -5.54 -8.06
N ILE A 118 -1.92 -5.29 -7.96
CA ILE A 118 -2.59 -4.84 -6.74
C ILE A 118 -3.47 -5.97 -6.22
N MET A 119 -3.24 -6.40 -4.99
CA MET A 119 -4.09 -7.36 -4.31
C MET A 119 -5.28 -6.64 -3.68
N CYS A 120 -6.48 -7.10 -4.04
CA CYS A 120 -7.75 -6.63 -3.56
C CYS A 120 -8.40 -7.66 -2.64
N LYS A 121 -9.03 -7.18 -1.57
CA LYS A 121 -9.86 -7.97 -0.65
C LYS A 121 -11.09 -7.15 -0.29
N HIS A 122 -12.27 -7.76 -0.33
CA HIS A 122 -13.57 -7.14 -0.13
C HIS A 122 -13.73 -5.80 -0.87
N GLY A 123 -13.26 -5.74 -2.11
CA GLY A 123 -13.38 -4.54 -2.96
C GLY A 123 -12.46 -3.36 -2.60
N VAL A 124 -11.43 -3.57 -1.77
CA VAL A 124 -10.40 -2.55 -1.45
C VAL A 124 -8.97 -3.05 -1.65
N PRO A 125 -8.01 -2.16 -1.99
CA PRO A 125 -6.62 -2.54 -2.19
C PRO A 125 -5.92 -2.74 -0.83
N VAL A 126 -5.20 -3.84 -0.68
CA VAL A 126 -4.54 -4.22 0.58
C VAL A 126 -3.05 -4.54 0.44
N HIS A 127 -2.55 -4.80 -0.78
CA HIS A 127 -1.13 -5.04 -0.98
C HIS A 127 -0.66 -4.72 -2.40
N LEU A 128 0.56 -4.19 -2.51
CA LEU A 128 1.30 -3.99 -3.76
C LEU A 128 2.70 -4.58 -3.60
N HIS A 129 3.11 -5.43 -4.54
CA HIS A 129 4.44 -6.02 -4.51
C HIS A 129 5.43 -5.18 -5.34
N SER A 130 6.11 -4.24 -4.70
CA SER A 130 6.94 -3.21 -5.35
C SER A 130 8.09 -3.74 -6.23
N SER A 131 8.48 -5.01 -6.07
CA SER A 131 9.50 -5.69 -6.87
C SER A 131 8.98 -6.35 -8.16
N LYS A 132 7.66 -6.45 -8.37
CA LYS A 132 7.05 -7.20 -9.49
C LYS A 132 6.44 -6.31 -10.56
N LEU A 133 7.02 -5.13 -10.78
CA LEU A 133 6.55 -4.24 -11.85
C LEU A 133 6.91 -4.85 -13.21
N VAL A 134 6.02 -4.78 -14.22
CA VAL A 134 6.28 -5.26 -15.61
C VAL A 134 6.19 -4.09 -16.61
N LYS A 135 7.14 -3.97 -17.55
CA LYS A 135 7.10 -2.92 -18.59
C LYS A 135 5.99 -3.26 -19.58
N LEU A 136 5.16 -2.29 -19.95
CA LEU A 136 4.42 -2.34 -21.21
C LEU A 136 5.41 -1.95 -22.32
N PHE A 137 5.39 -2.72 -23.41
CA PHE A 137 6.27 -2.56 -24.57
C PHE A 137 6.10 -1.17 -25.21
#